data_AF-A0AAV4Y857-F1
#
_entry.id   AF-A0AAV4Y857-F1
#
_cell.length_a   1.000
_cell.length_b   1.000
_cell.length_c   1.000
_cell.angle_alpha   90.00
_cell.angle_beta   90.00
_cell.angle_gamma   90.00
#
_symmetry.space_group_name_H-M   'P 1'
#
loop_
_entity.id
_entity.type
_entity.pdbx_description
1 polymer ?
#
loop_
_entity_poly.entity_id
_entity_poly.type
_entity_poly.pdbx_seq_one_letter_code
_entity_poly.pdbx_strand_id
1 'polypeptide(L)'
;MEPKNRKLIHIYYSALNFRDVMLATEKLSIATTRHLGQGNAVLGLEFSGREDGTGKRICGFASARAMATSILAEPAHIFDVPDNWTLEEAATVPVVYATCYYALIMRAKLQPGESILIHSGTGGIGIAAITIALSLNCEVFTTVGNDEKKKYLRRKFPQIKEENIGCSRNVSFEAMIKERTNGKGVDVVLNSLADDKFTASIRCLGKSGRFVEIGKYDLALDREIGLKIFLENISFHAVFLDQLFDSSPKTAVILSEIMRLIRDGIKSGVVQPLDKTVFGRNSIEEAFRYMSKGIHVGKVLLKIRDEEQKKRIVPKCLALSAVPETQFYDTKVYIIVGGLGGFGMEGVNVQVYTLNAAVKSEAEKLLQMASSIGPVGGIFNSAVVLKDAFMDCQTAEDYQQSMRSQSYSFQEPGRVVEKTMPIHGLLCVLFVHQLWPGQRWSD
;
A
#
# COMPACT_ATOMS: atom_id res chain seq x y z
N MET A 1 17.09 -8.39 -6.67
CA MET A 1 16.77 -9.12 -7.90
C MET A 1 16.15 -8.14 -8.89
N GLU A 2 16.51 -8.19 -10.18
CA GLU A 2 15.92 -7.30 -11.18
C GLU A 2 14.41 -7.54 -11.34
N PRO A 3 13.58 -6.49 -11.54
CA PRO A 3 12.13 -6.61 -11.67
C PRO A 3 11.70 -7.05 -13.09
N LYS A 4 12.33 -8.10 -13.64
CA LYS A 4 12.27 -8.51 -15.06
C LYS A 4 10.91 -9.03 -15.59
N ASN A 5 9.82 -8.90 -14.82
CA ASN A 5 8.48 -9.31 -15.27
C ASN A 5 7.31 -8.50 -14.64
N ARG A 6 7.55 -7.29 -14.12
CA ARG A 6 6.45 -6.42 -13.67
C ARG A 6 5.64 -5.93 -14.86
N LYS A 7 4.31 -5.86 -14.70
CA LYS A 7 3.38 -5.39 -15.74
C LYS A 7 2.92 -3.97 -15.41
N LEU A 8 3.05 -3.06 -16.36
CA LEU A 8 2.47 -1.72 -16.23
C LEU A 8 0.95 -1.82 -16.42
N ILE A 9 0.19 -1.44 -15.40
CA ILE A 9 -1.28 -1.40 -15.43
C ILE A 9 -1.72 0.06 -15.33
N HIS A 10 -2.54 0.53 -16.27
CA HIS A 10 -3.26 1.79 -16.12
C HIS A 10 -4.50 1.56 -15.26
N ILE A 11 -4.62 2.29 -14.16
CA ILE A 11 -5.68 2.11 -13.18
C ILE A 11 -6.94 2.87 -13.62
N TYR A 12 -8.09 2.19 -13.53
CA TYR A 12 -9.41 2.75 -13.81
C TYR A 12 -10.16 2.99 -12.51
N TYR A 13 -10.10 2.00 -11.60
CA TYR A 13 -10.64 2.10 -10.25
C TYR A 13 -9.61 1.64 -9.24
N SER A 14 -9.47 2.39 -8.15
CA SER A 14 -8.78 1.95 -6.93
C SER A 14 -9.78 1.86 -5.80
N ALA A 15 -9.66 0.89 -4.91
CA ALA A 15 -10.58 0.75 -3.79
C ALA A 15 -9.95 1.19 -2.46
N LEU A 16 -10.70 1.98 -1.71
CA LEU A 16 -10.35 2.36 -0.35
C LEU A 16 -10.49 1.18 0.60
N ASN A 17 -9.50 1.05 1.48
CA ASN A 17 -9.44 0.07 2.55
C ASN A 17 -9.37 0.78 3.90
N PHE A 18 -9.76 0.09 4.98
CA PHE A 18 -9.76 0.69 6.31
C PHE A 18 -8.33 1.12 6.74
N ARG A 19 -7.29 0.41 6.27
CA ARG A 19 -5.88 0.82 6.42
C ARG A 19 -5.63 2.22 5.86
N ASP A 20 -6.15 2.54 4.68
CA ASP A 20 -5.93 3.85 4.04
C ASP A 20 -6.49 4.97 4.91
N VAL A 21 -7.70 4.78 5.45
CA VAL A 21 -8.34 5.74 6.37
C VAL A 21 -7.58 5.84 7.70
N MET A 22 -7.10 4.73 8.27
CA MET A 22 -6.34 4.75 9.52
C MET A 22 -4.96 5.44 9.38
N LEU A 23 -4.29 5.27 8.22
CA LEU A 23 -3.05 5.97 7.92
C LEU A 23 -3.31 7.46 7.69
N ALA A 24 -4.32 7.82 6.87
CA ALA A 24 -4.70 9.20 6.59
C ALA A 24 -5.33 9.95 7.79
N THR A 25 -5.61 9.26 8.91
CA THR A 25 -6.07 9.88 10.17
C THR A 25 -5.09 9.67 11.32
N GLU A 26 -3.87 9.19 11.02
CA GLU A 26 -2.77 8.94 11.96
C GLU A 26 -3.10 8.00 13.15
N LYS A 27 -4.27 7.35 13.12
CA LYS A 27 -4.71 6.35 14.11
C LYS A 27 -3.96 5.02 14.00
N LEU A 28 -3.17 4.84 12.95
CA LEU A 28 -2.21 3.75 12.79
C LEU A 28 -0.87 4.33 12.34
N SER A 29 0.20 4.07 13.09
CA SER A 29 1.54 4.52 12.72
C SER A 29 2.03 3.80 11.45
N ILE A 30 2.72 4.55 10.58
CA ILE A 30 3.40 4.01 9.40
C ILE A 30 4.44 2.94 9.84
N ALA A 31 5.08 3.12 11.00
CA ALA A 31 6.05 2.16 11.55
C ALA A 31 5.46 0.77 11.85
N THR A 32 4.14 0.69 12.13
CA THR A 32 3.43 -0.58 12.29
C THR A 32 3.28 -1.35 10.96
N THR A 33 3.48 -0.67 9.82
CA THR A 33 3.36 -1.22 8.46
C THR A 33 4.74 -1.50 7.86
N ARG A 34 5.48 -2.42 8.49
CA ARG A 34 6.91 -2.76 8.30
C ARG A 34 7.40 -3.05 6.85
N HIS A 35 6.51 -3.15 5.86
CA HIS A 35 6.84 -3.46 4.46
C HIS A 35 6.59 -2.31 3.49
N LEU A 36 6.17 -1.15 4.00
CA LEU A 36 6.17 0.09 3.22
C LEU A 36 7.59 0.63 3.18
N GLY A 37 8.22 0.56 2.00
CA GLY A 37 9.51 1.22 1.78
C GLY A 37 9.40 2.71 2.11
N GLN A 38 10.49 3.30 2.60
CA GLN A 38 10.54 4.70 3.05
C GLN A 38 10.07 5.63 1.92
N GLY A 39 8.86 6.19 2.05
CA GLY A 39 8.28 7.08 1.05
C GLY A 39 6.83 7.44 1.32
N ASN A 40 6.45 8.66 0.92
CA ASN A 40 5.17 9.28 1.26
C ASN A 40 3.93 8.61 0.61
N ALA A 41 4.12 7.81 -0.45
CA ALA A 41 3.04 7.19 -1.21
C ALA A 41 2.64 5.81 -0.63
N VAL A 42 1.92 5.81 0.50
CA VAL A 42 1.55 4.60 1.27
C VAL A 42 0.13 4.06 1.02
N LEU A 43 -0.69 4.82 0.28
CA LEU A 43 -2.14 4.60 0.17
C LEU A 43 -2.53 3.73 -1.05
N GLY A 44 -3.63 3.00 -0.89
CA GLY A 44 -4.25 2.15 -1.90
C GLY A 44 -3.62 0.77 -1.97
N LEU A 45 -4.44 -0.26 -1.73
CA LEU A 45 -4.03 -1.68 -1.72
C LEU A 45 -4.53 -2.49 -2.93
N GLU A 46 -5.57 -2.04 -3.62
CA GLU A 46 -6.15 -2.78 -4.75
C GLU A 46 -6.63 -1.87 -5.88
N PHE A 47 -6.68 -2.46 -7.06
CA PHE A 47 -7.02 -1.77 -8.30
C PHE A 47 -7.69 -2.71 -9.30
N SER A 48 -8.42 -2.11 -10.22
CA SER A 48 -8.72 -2.69 -11.52
C SER A 48 -8.32 -1.72 -12.62
N GLY A 49 -7.99 -2.28 -13.79
CA GLY A 49 -7.58 -1.49 -14.92
C GLY A 49 -7.19 -2.32 -16.13
N ARG A 50 -6.27 -1.78 -16.94
CA ARG A 50 -5.82 -2.43 -18.17
C ARG A 50 -4.30 -2.51 -18.23
N GLU A 51 -3.80 -3.66 -18.65
CA GLU A 51 -2.39 -3.87 -18.97
C GLU A 51 -1.98 -3.01 -20.17
N ASP A 52 -0.84 -2.33 -20.04
CA ASP A 52 -0.25 -1.51 -21.09
C ASP A 52 0.17 -2.36 -22.30
N GLY A 53 0.10 -1.77 -23.50
CA GLY A 53 0.34 -2.45 -24.78
C GLY A 53 -0.70 -3.51 -25.18
N THR A 54 -1.19 -4.35 -24.25
CA THR A 54 -2.14 -5.44 -24.57
C THR A 54 -3.61 -5.03 -24.46
N GLY A 55 -3.91 -4.02 -23.62
CA GLY A 55 -5.26 -3.54 -23.34
C GLY A 55 -6.16 -4.51 -22.56
N LYS A 56 -5.58 -5.60 -22.03
CA LYS A 56 -6.31 -6.66 -21.31
C LYS A 56 -6.78 -6.15 -19.95
N ARG A 57 -8.02 -6.49 -19.54
CA ARG A 57 -8.57 -6.10 -18.23
C ARG A 57 -7.98 -6.97 -17.12
N ILE A 58 -7.41 -6.31 -16.12
CA ILE A 58 -6.67 -6.90 -15.01
C ILE A 58 -7.16 -6.26 -13.70
N CYS A 59 -7.26 -7.06 -12.64
CA CYS A 59 -7.40 -6.56 -11.27
C CYS A 59 -6.44 -7.29 -10.34
N GLY A 60 -6.16 -6.69 -9.19
CA GLY A 60 -5.23 -7.27 -8.23
C GLY A 60 -4.97 -6.36 -7.05
N PHE A 61 -3.95 -6.73 -6.27
CA PHE A 61 -3.55 -6.01 -5.07
C PHE A 61 -2.04 -5.74 -5.02
N ALA A 62 -1.63 -4.78 -4.20
CA ALA A 62 -0.26 -4.36 -3.99
C ALA A 62 -0.03 -3.95 -2.53
N SER A 63 1.22 -3.83 -2.10
CA SER A 63 1.58 -3.39 -0.74
C SER A 63 1.19 -1.93 -0.44
N ALA A 64 1.21 -1.09 -1.48
CA ALA A 64 0.76 0.31 -1.51
C ALA A 64 0.68 0.81 -2.96
N ARG A 65 0.39 2.11 -3.13
CA ARG A 65 0.46 2.86 -4.41
C ARG A 65 -0.58 2.45 -5.45
N ALA A 66 -1.59 1.67 -5.08
CA ALA A 66 -2.72 1.38 -5.97
C ALA A 66 -3.65 2.60 -6.16
N MET A 67 -3.56 3.62 -5.29
CA MET A 67 -4.27 4.89 -5.45
C MET A 67 -3.47 5.82 -6.40
N ALA A 68 -3.39 5.43 -7.66
CA ALA A 68 -2.57 6.10 -8.69
C ALA A 68 -3.23 6.07 -10.07
N THR A 69 -2.61 6.72 -11.06
CA THR A 69 -2.99 6.63 -12.48
C THR A 69 -2.51 5.35 -13.16
N SER A 70 -1.41 4.78 -12.66
CA SER A 70 -0.78 3.56 -13.13
C SER A 70 0.08 2.93 -12.05
N ILE A 71 0.26 1.61 -12.10
CA ILE A 71 1.10 0.84 -11.19
C ILE A 71 1.93 -0.20 -11.95
N LEU A 72 3.15 -0.46 -11.49
CA LEU A 72 3.93 -1.63 -11.89
C LEU A 72 3.54 -2.79 -10.97
N ALA A 73 2.74 -3.73 -11.47
CA ALA A 73 2.21 -4.83 -10.69
C ALA A 73 3.01 -6.14 -10.89
N GLU A 74 3.25 -6.87 -9.81
CA GLU A 74 3.73 -8.25 -9.86
C GLU A 74 2.68 -9.18 -10.50
N PRO A 75 3.07 -10.03 -11.48
CA PRO A 75 2.20 -11.07 -12.04
C PRO A 75 1.57 -12.01 -11.00
N ALA A 76 2.23 -12.18 -9.85
CA ALA A 76 1.75 -13.03 -8.76
C ALA A 76 0.57 -12.44 -7.98
N HIS A 77 0.31 -11.12 -8.05
CA HIS A 77 -0.73 -10.43 -7.26
C HIS A 77 -1.92 -9.96 -8.11
N ILE A 78 -1.95 -10.34 -9.39
CA ILE A 78 -2.97 -9.93 -10.36
C ILE A 78 -3.68 -11.12 -11.00
N PHE A 79 -4.91 -10.90 -11.44
CA PHE A 79 -5.69 -11.87 -12.20
C PHE A 79 -6.54 -11.17 -13.27
N ASP A 80 -6.97 -11.97 -14.25
CA ASP A 80 -7.79 -11.51 -15.36
C ASP A 80 -9.21 -11.19 -14.88
N VAL A 81 -9.77 -10.07 -15.35
CA VAL A 81 -11.15 -9.69 -15.03
C VAL A 81 -12.11 -10.55 -15.88
N PRO A 82 -13.04 -11.31 -15.25
CA PRO A 82 -14.05 -12.10 -15.95
C PRO A 82 -14.86 -11.29 -16.96
N ASP A 83 -15.28 -11.95 -18.03
CA ASP A 83 -15.99 -11.29 -19.12
C ASP A 83 -17.38 -10.75 -18.72
N ASN A 84 -17.98 -11.31 -17.68
CA ASN A 84 -19.26 -10.88 -17.10
C ASN A 84 -19.13 -9.78 -16.04
N TRP A 85 -17.91 -9.31 -15.72
CA TRP A 85 -17.67 -8.22 -14.77
C TRP A 85 -17.20 -6.95 -15.49
N THR A 86 -17.61 -5.80 -14.97
CA THR A 86 -16.99 -4.49 -15.24
C THR A 86 -15.67 -4.34 -14.46
N LEU A 87 -14.82 -3.38 -14.85
CA LEU A 87 -13.66 -2.98 -14.05
C LEU A 87 -14.10 -2.44 -12.68
N GLU A 88 -15.23 -1.73 -12.61
CA GLU A 88 -15.77 -1.19 -11.37
C GLU A 88 -16.13 -2.30 -10.36
N GLU A 89 -16.77 -3.37 -10.84
CA GLU A 89 -17.05 -4.56 -10.04
C GLU A 89 -15.78 -5.30 -9.63
N ALA A 90 -14.86 -5.51 -10.58
CA ALA A 90 -13.61 -6.21 -10.33
C ALA A 90 -12.74 -5.54 -9.26
N ALA A 91 -12.79 -4.20 -9.13
CA ALA A 91 -12.05 -3.47 -8.09
C ALA A 91 -12.52 -3.76 -6.65
N THR A 92 -13.68 -4.40 -6.46
CA THR A 92 -14.22 -4.71 -5.13
C THR A 92 -13.71 -6.01 -4.51
N VAL A 93 -13.06 -6.86 -5.32
CA VAL A 93 -12.78 -8.28 -5.01
C VAL A 93 -11.39 -8.56 -4.40
N PRO A 94 -10.27 -7.98 -4.88
CA PRO A 94 -8.93 -8.51 -4.61
C PRO A 94 -8.58 -8.62 -3.12
N VAL A 95 -8.59 -7.52 -2.35
CA VAL A 95 -8.14 -7.52 -0.95
C VAL A 95 -9.14 -8.21 -0.03
N VAL A 96 -10.45 -8.04 -0.27
CA VAL A 96 -11.48 -8.62 0.62
C VAL A 96 -11.45 -10.14 0.54
N TYR A 97 -11.44 -10.73 -0.66
CA TYR A 97 -11.39 -12.18 -0.82
C TYR A 97 -10.01 -12.75 -0.50
N ALA A 98 -8.91 -12.06 -0.82
CA ALA A 98 -7.58 -12.48 -0.39
C ALA A 98 -7.47 -12.57 1.14
N THR A 99 -8.00 -11.56 1.85
CA THR A 99 -8.05 -11.55 3.32
C THR A 99 -8.94 -12.67 3.84
N CYS A 100 -10.14 -12.87 3.30
CA CYS A 100 -11.06 -13.92 3.76
C CYS A 100 -10.53 -15.35 3.51
N TYR A 101 -9.95 -15.64 2.34
CA TYR A 101 -9.36 -16.96 2.06
C TYR A 101 -8.16 -17.23 2.95
N TYR A 102 -7.28 -16.24 3.15
CA TYR A 102 -6.15 -16.37 4.07
C TYR A 102 -6.62 -16.57 5.53
N ALA A 103 -7.57 -15.75 5.99
CA ALA A 103 -8.14 -15.81 7.33
C ALA A 103 -8.87 -17.13 7.62
N LEU A 104 -9.86 -17.48 6.81
CA LEU A 104 -10.80 -18.56 7.10
C LEU A 104 -10.29 -19.92 6.65
N ILE A 105 -9.76 -20.04 5.42
CA ILE A 105 -9.38 -21.33 4.85
C ILE A 105 -7.96 -21.72 5.26
N MET A 106 -7.00 -20.78 5.19
CA MET A 106 -5.59 -21.11 5.43
C MET A 106 -5.19 -21.03 6.91
N ARG A 107 -5.68 -20.02 7.65
CA ARG A 107 -5.32 -19.80 9.06
C ARG A 107 -6.28 -20.49 10.01
N ALA A 108 -7.59 -20.21 9.94
CA ALA A 108 -8.58 -20.86 10.80
C ALA A 108 -8.92 -22.30 10.38
N LYS A 109 -8.67 -22.67 9.12
CA LYS A 109 -9.06 -23.97 8.55
C LYS A 109 -10.55 -24.27 8.80
N LEU A 110 -11.41 -23.29 8.54
CA LEU A 110 -12.88 -23.39 8.68
C LEU A 110 -13.39 -24.63 7.94
N GLN A 111 -14.08 -25.51 8.66
CA GLN A 111 -14.64 -26.76 8.13
C GLN A 111 -16.13 -26.60 7.79
N PRO A 112 -16.67 -27.40 6.86
CA PRO A 112 -18.08 -27.40 6.56
C PRO A 112 -18.96 -27.68 7.78
N GLY A 113 -20.05 -26.93 7.94
CA GLY A 113 -20.99 -27.07 9.07
C GLY A 113 -20.54 -26.46 10.40
N GLU A 114 -19.33 -25.88 10.50
CA GLU A 114 -18.92 -25.15 11.72
C GLU A 114 -19.71 -23.86 11.94
N SER A 115 -19.79 -23.40 13.18
CA SER A 115 -20.38 -22.10 13.52
C SER A 115 -19.33 -20.98 13.51
N ILE A 116 -19.67 -19.82 12.94
CA ILE A 116 -18.76 -18.68 12.80
C ILE A 116 -19.44 -17.34 13.14
N LEU A 117 -18.77 -16.53 13.96
CA LEU A 117 -19.11 -15.12 14.19
C LEU A 117 -18.28 -14.20 13.29
N ILE A 118 -18.94 -13.45 12.42
CA ILE A 118 -18.33 -12.51 11.47
C ILE A 118 -18.72 -11.09 11.87
N HIS A 119 -17.78 -10.33 12.43
CA HIS A 119 -18.06 -8.94 12.78
C HIS A 119 -18.13 -8.01 11.56
N SER A 120 -18.90 -6.92 11.69
CA SER A 120 -19.07 -5.90 10.64
C SER A 120 -19.60 -6.46 9.31
N GLY A 121 -20.64 -7.30 9.35
CA GLY A 121 -21.11 -8.11 8.22
C GLY A 121 -21.43 -7.36 6.91
N THR A 122 -21.77 -6.06 6.99
CA THR A 122 -22.00 -5.21 5.80
C THR A 122 -20.76 -4.57 5.20
N GLY A 123 -19.60 -4.64 5.86
CA GLY A 123 -18.33 -4.19 5.29
C GLY A 123 -17.83 -5.16 4.22
N GLY A 124 -16.89 -4.73 3.38
CA GLY A 124 -16.43 -5.57 2.26
C GLY A 124 -15.90 -6.95 2.67
N ILE A 125 -15.09 -7.01 3.74
CA ILE A 125 -14.61 -8.28 4.31
C ILE A 125 -15.77 -9.08 4.91
N GLY A 126 -16.72 -8.44 5.60
CA GLY A 126 -17.88 -9.11 6.18
C GLY A 126 -18.73 -9.83 5.14
N ILE A 127 -19.05 -9.18 4.02
CA ILE A 127 -19.84 -9.76 2.93
C ILE A 127 -19.07 -10.92 2.27
N ALA A 128 -17.77 -10.77 2.01
CA ALA A 128 -16.95 -11.83 1.41
C ALA A 128 -16.81 -13.04 2.35
N ALA A 129 -16.57 -12.81 3.65
CA ALA A 129 -16.47 -13.85 4.68
C ALA A 129 -17.80 -14.61 4.85
N ILE A 130 -18.93 -13.91 4.87
CA ILE A 130 -20.27 -14.52 4.91
C ILE A 130 -20.46 -15.41 3.68
N THR A 131 -20.11 -14.93 2.49
CA THR A 131 -20.28 -15.68 1.23
C THR A 131 -19.45 -16.98 1.23
N ILE A 132 -18.20 -16.92 1.70
CA ILE A 132 -17.34 -18.10 1.87
C ILE A 132 -17.91 -19.07 2.92
N ALA A 133 -18.31 -18.58 4.10
CA ALA A 133 -18.85 -19.41 5.17
C ALA A 133 -20.14 -20.12 4.74
N LEU A 134 -21.06 -19.43 4.07
CA LEU A 134 -22.29 -20.03 3.53
C LEU A 134 -21.99 -21.05 2.42
N SER A 135 -20.95 -20.86 1.61
CA SER A 135 -20.54 -21.88 0.61
C SER A 135 -20.02 -23.18 1.24
N LEU A 136 -19.62 -23.15 2.51
CA LEU A 136 -19.24 -24.31 3.31
C LEU A 136 -20.40 -24.83 4.19
N ASN A 137 -21.61 -24.29 4.05
CA ASN A 137 -22.76 -24.60 4.89
C ASN A 137 -22.53 -24.34 6.39
N CYS A 138 -21.66 -23.38 6.74
CA CYS A 138 -21.42 -22.97 8.13
C CYS A 138 -22.63 -22.25 8.73
N GLU A 139 -22.86 -22.37 10.04
CA GLU A 139 -23.83 -21.52 10.74
C GLU A 139 -23.23 -20.13 10.97
N VAL A 140 -23.77 -19.13 10.28
CA VAL A 140 -23.27 -17.76 10.33
C VAL A 140 -24.00 -16.94 11.39
N PHE A 141 -23.21 -16.34 12.27
CA PHE A 141 -23.57 -15.23 13.14
C PHE A 141 -22.85 -13.96 12.67
N THR A 142 -23.46 -12.79 12.83
CA THR A 142 -22.82 -11.55 12.40
C THR A 142 -23.27 -10.33 13.22
N THR A 143 -22.52 -9.24 13.14
CA THR A 143 -22.89 -7.97 13.77
C THR A 143 -22.94 -6.81 12.77
N VAL A 144 -23.89 -5.90 12.99
CA VAL A 144 -24.11 -4.71 12.15
C VAL A 144 -24.32 -3.45 12.99
N GLY A 145 -24.06 -2.28 12.40
CA GLY A 145 -24.14 -1.01 13.12
C GLY A 145 -25.57 -0.46 13.30
N ASN A 146 -26.51 -0.78 12.42
CA ASN A 146 -27.87 -0.24 12.42
C ASN A 146 -28.87 -1.16 11.68
N ASP A 147 -30.16 -0.85 11.78
CA ASP A 147 -31.24 -1.67 11.22
C ASP A 147 -31.28 -1.68 9.69
N GLU A 148 -30.89 -0.59 9.02
CA GLU A 148 -30.79 -0.58 7.55
C GLU A 148 -29.71 -1.56 7.05
N LYS A 149 -28.58 -1.65 7.77
CA LYS A 149 -27.55 -2.67 7.55
C LYS A 149 -28.06 -4.08 7.86
N LYS A 150 -28.90 -4.25 8.88
CA LYS A 150 -29.58 -5.53 9.18
C LYS A 150 -30.53 -5.96 8.06
N LYS A 151 -31.40 -5.06 7.60
CA LYS A 151 -32.32 -5.28 6.45
C LYS A 151 -31.57 -5.62 5.17
N TYR A 152 -30.46 -4.92 4.89
CA TYR A 152 -29.61 -5.22 3.74
C TYR A 152 -29.02 -6.64 3.81
N LEU A 153 -28.46 -7.07 4.96
CA LEU A 153 -27.93 -8.44 5.09
C LEU A 153 -29.02 -9.49 4.93
N ARG A 154 -30.18 -9.31 5.55
CA ARG A 154 -31.32 -10.25 5.40
C ARG A 154 -31.77 -10.41 3.95
N ARG A 155 -31.74 -9.33 3.16
CA ARG A 155 -32.05 -9.38 1.73
C ARG A 155 -30.96 -10.06 0.90
N LYS A 156 -29.68 -9.83 1.22
CA LYS A 156 -28.54 -10.39 0.46
C LYS A 156 -28.23 -11.84 0.82
N PHE A 157 -28.45 -12.22 2.06
CA PHE A 157 -28.17 -13.54 2.62
C PHE A 157 -29.38 -14.06 3.39
N PRO A 158 -30.46 -14.47 2.69
CA PRO A 158 -31.69 -14.97 3.33
C PRO A 158 -31.47 -16.25 4.16
N GLN A 159 -30.34 -16.93 4.01
CA GLN A 159 -29.91 -18.05 4.85
C GLN A 159 -29.59 -17.64 6.30
N ILE A 160 -29.28 -16.36 6.55
CA ILE A 160 -28.95 -15.86 7.89
C ILE A 160 -30.24 -15.51 8.63
N LYS A 161 -30.52 -16.26 9.69
CA LYS A 161 -31.62 -15.99 10.63
C LYS A 161 -31.48 -14.59 11.25
N GLU A 162 -32.60 -13.88 11.40
CA GLU A 162 -32.63 -12.54 12.01
C GLU A 162 -32.08 -12.52 13.44
N GLU A 163 -32.29 -13.62 14.18
CA GLU A 163 -31.82 -13.84 15.54
C GLU A 163 -30.29 -14.02 15.62
N ASN A 164 -29.62 -14.30 14.50
CA ASN A 164 -28.17 -14.47 14.42
C ASN A 164 -27.45 -13.14 14.02
N ILE A 165 -28.19 -12.02 13.92
CA ILE A 165 -27.67 -10.69 13.55
C ILE A 165 -27.74 -9.72 14.74
N GLY A 166 -26.60 -9.51 15.39
CA GLY A 166 -26.44 -8.64 16.57
C GLY A 166 -25.94 -7.23 16.27
N CYS A 167 -25.81 -6.41 17.31
CA CYS A 167 -25.27 -5.05 17.21
C CYS A 167 -23.74 -5.04 17.21
N SER A 168 -23.10 -4.22 16.36
CA SER A 168 -21.63 -4.06 16.32
C SER A 168 -21.11 -2.84 17.10
N ARG A 169 -22.01 -2.07 17.74
CA ARG A 169 -21.68 -0.82 18.45
C ARG A 169 -21.53 -0.99 19.97
N ASN A 170 -21.90 -2.15 20.52
CA ASN A 170 -21.80 -2.51 21.93
C ASN A 170 -21.57 -4.03 22.05
N VAL A 171 -21.39 -4.52 23.27
CA VAL A 171 -21.11 -5.95 23.56
C VAL A 171 -22.34 -6.86 23.59
N SER A 172 -23.54 -6.38 23.21
CA SER A 172 -24.79 -7.18 23.28
C SER A 172 -24.77 -8.46 22.44
N PHE A 173 -23.91 -8.52 21.42
CA PHE A 173 -23.71 -9.73 20.62
C PHE A 173 -23.18 -10.92 21.44
N GLU A 174 -22.51 -10.71 22.57
CA GLU A 174 -22.02 -11.78 23.44
C GLU A 174 -23.21 -12.55 24.06
N ALA A 175 -24.22 -11.83 24.55
CA ALA A 175 -25.44 -12.42 25.07
C ALA A 175 -26.23 -13.17 23.98
N MET A 176 -26.34 -12.58 22.78
CA MET A 176 -26.93 -13.23 21.60
C MET A 176 -26.20 -14.55 21.29
N ILE A 177 -24.88 -14.56 21.16
CA ILE A 177 -24.14 -15.80 20.87
C ILE A 177 -24.37 -16.83 21.97
N LYS A 178 -24.32 -16.45 23.24
CA LYS A 178 -24.55 -17.36 24.37
C LYS A 178 -25.95 -18.00 24.31
N GLU A 179 -26.99 -17.22 24.03
CA GLU A 179 -28.36 -17.71 23.87
C GLU A 179 -28.46 -18.66 22.66
N ARG A 180 -28.05 -18.19 21.48
CA ARG A 180 -28.21 -18.93 20.21
C ARG A 180 -27.39 -20.21 20.12
N THR A 181 -26.28 -20.30 20.85
CA THR A 181 -25.41 -21.49 20.91
C THR A 181 -25.65 -22.37 22.14
N ASN A 182 -26.69 -22.09 22.95
CA ASN A 182 -26.96 -22.77 24.22
C ASN A 182 -25.73 -22.79 25.17
N GLY A 183 -24.97 -21.69 25.18
CA GLY A 183 -23.75 -21.55 25.96
C GLY A 183 -22.51 -22.26 25.41
N LYS A 184 -22.59 -22.95 24.25
CA LYS A 184 -21.43 -23.58 23.60
C LYS A 184 -20.39 -22.56 23.12
N GLY A 185 -20.83 -21.40 22.65
CA GLY A 185 -20.01 -20.48 21.85
C GLY A 185 -19.87 -20.92 20.40
N VAL A 186 -19.19 -20.11 19.58
CA VAL A 186 -18.92 -20.40 18.16
C VAL A 186 -17.55 -21.04 17.94
N ASP A 187 -17.41 -21.80 16.86
CA ASP A 187 -16.18 -22.53 16.54
C ASP A 187 -15.10 -21.62 15.91
N VAL A 188 -15.50 -20.55 15.22
CA VAL A 188 -14.58 -19.50 14.68
C VAL A 188 -15.13 -18.10 14.96
N VAL A 189 -14.25 -17.15 15.27
CA VAL A 189 -14.58 -15.71 15.30
C VAL A 189 -13.65 -14.97 14.32
N LEU A 190 -14.23 -14.24 13.37
CA LEU A 190 -13.52 -13.27 12.54
C LEU A 190 -13.76 -11.86 13.10
N ASN A 191 -12.77 -11.34 13.84
CA ASN A 191 -12.88 -10.06 14.52
C ASN A 191 -12.21 -8.90 13.76
N SER A 192 -12.92 -7.77 13.76
CA SER A 192 -12.44 -6.46 13.30
C SER A 192 -12.86 -5.32 14.25
N LEU A 193 -13.36 -5.65 15.44
CA LEU A 193 -13.84 -4.70 16.46
C LEU A 193 -12.76 -4.50 17.52
N ALA A 194 -12.74 -3.29 18.08
CA ALA A 194 -11.76 -2.87 19.08
C ALA A 194 -12.34 -2.79 20.50
N ASP A 195 -11.46 -2.65 21.48
CA ASP A 195 -11.77 -2.33 22.88
C ASP A 195 -12.51 -3.43 23.65
N ASP A 196 -13.50 -3.03 24.46
CA ASP A 196 -14.45 -3.92 25.15
C ASP A 196 -15.02 -5.01 24.23
N LYS A 197 -15.27 -4.67 22.97
CA LYS A 197 -15.79 -5.57 21.95
C LYS A 197 -14.76 -6.62 21.55
N PHE A 198 -13.47 -6.31 21.45
CA PHE A 198 -12.41 -7.30 21.19
C PHE A 198 -12.43 -8.40 22.27
N THR A 199 -12.45 -8.02 23.56
CA THR A 199 -12.49 -8.99 24.66
C THR A 199 -13.84 -9.76 24.71
N ALA A 200 -14.97 -9.12 24.36
CA ALA A 200 -16.27 -9.79 24.24
C ALA A 200 -16.30 -10.80 23.08
N SER A 201 -15.69 -10.48 21.94
CA SER A 201 -15.53 -11.38 20.80
C SER A 201 -14.74 -12.63 21.18
N ILE A 202 -13.69 -12.51 22.00
CA ILE A 202 -12.94 -13.67 22.52
C ILE A 202 -13.83 -14.57 23.37
N ARG A 203 -14.68 -14.01 24.24
CA ARG A 203 -15.63 -14.76 25.09
C ARG A 203 -16.77 -15.44 24.30
N CYS A 204 -16.95 -15.10 23.02
CA CYS A 204 -17.89 -15.78 22.15
C CYS A 204 -17.38 -17.13 21.63
N LEU A 205 -16.10 -17.46 21.79
CA LEU A 205 -15.53 -18.73 21.34
C LEU A 205 -15.98 -19.91 22.21
N GLY A 206 -16.28 -21.02 21.55
CA GLY A 206 -16.42 -22.32 22.18
C GLY A 206 -15.09 -23.08 22.33
N LYS A 207 -15.19 -24.29 22.88
CA LYS A 207 -14.03 -25.19 23.05
C LYS A 207 -13.38 -25.51 21.71
N SER A 208 -12.05 -25.53 21.69
CA SER A 208 -11.21 -25.66 20.48
C SER A 208 -11.47 -24.59 19.40
N GLY A 209 -12.10 -23.47 19.78
CA GLY A 209 -12.42 -22.40 18.85
C GLY A 209 -11.19 -21.63 18.34
N ARG A 210 -11.33 -20.98 17.18
CA ARG A 210 -10.25 -20.16 16.60
C ARG A 210 -10.64 -18.69 16.51
N PHE A 211 -9.86 -17.84 17.19
CA PHE A 211 -9.93 -16.40 17.04
C PHE A 211 -9.09 -15.94 15.85
N VAL A 212 -9.70 -15.17 14.95
CA VAL A 212 -9.03 -14.60 13.77
C VAL A 212 -9.12 -13.08 13.83
N GLU A 213 -8.02 -12.45 14.22
CA GLU A 213 -7.91 -11.01 14.33
C GLU A 213 -7.37 -10.42 13.02
N ILE A 214 -8.17 -9.55 12.39
CA ILE A 214 -7.79 -8.78 11.20
C ILE A 214 -7.69 -7.26 11.48
N GLY A 215 -8.13 -6.80 12.65
CA GLY A 215 -7.87 -5.47 13.15
C GLY A 215 -6.41 -5.29 13.59
N LYS A 216 -5.96 -4.03 13.58
CA LYS A 216 -4.60 -3.66 14.01
C LYS A 216 -4.55 -2.80 15.28
N TYR A 217 -5.70 -2.32 15.75
CA TYR A 217 -5.76 -1.30 16.79
C TYR A 217 -5.30 -1.83 18.17
N ASP A 218 -6.01 -2.79 18.74
CA ASP A 218 -5.66 -3.37 20.05
C ASP A 218 -4.30 -4.08 20.06
N LEU A 219 -3.88 -4.64 18.91
CA LEU A 219 -2.56 -5.24 18.72
C LEU A 219 -1.43 -4.18 18.63
N ALA A 220 -1.72 -2.96 18.18
CA ALA A 220 -0.76 -1.85 18.20
C ALA A 220 -0.67 -1.16 19.57
N LEU A 221 -1.69 -1.35 20.42
CA LEU A 221 -1.73 -0.87 21.81
C LEU A 221 -1.24 -1.91 22.83
N ASP A 222 -0.70 -3.05 22.38
CA ASP A 222 -0.24 -4.18 23.21
C ASP A 222 -1.28 -4.64 24.25
N ARG A 223 -2.54 -4.75 23.83
CA ARG A 223 -3.65 -5.08 24.74
C ARG A 223 -3.51 -6.48 25.34
N GLU A 224 -3.56 -6.55 26.67
CA GLU A 224 -3.51 -7.81 27.41
C GLU A 224 -4.63 -8.79 27.03
N ILE A 225 -4.27 -10.08 26.93
CA ILE A 225 -5.20 -11.21 26.76
C ILE A 225 -5.04 -12.15 27.96
N GLY A 226 -6.10 -12.29 28.76
CA GLY A 226 -6.08 -13.15 29.94
C GLY A 226 -5.93 -14.63 29.59
N LEU A 227 -4.77 -15.22 29.87
CA LEU A 227 -4.37 -16.55 29.37
C LEU A 227 -5.28 -17.72 29.77
N LYS A 228 -6.14 -17.57 30.79
CA LYS A 228 -7.06 -18.61 31.26
C LYS A 228 -7.96 -19.18 30.15
N ILE A 229 -8.30 -18.37 29.14
CA ILE A 229 -9.13 -18.79 27.99
C ILE A 229 -8.51 -19.94 27.17
N PHE A 230 -7.17 -20.04 27.14
CA PHE A 230 -6.47 -21.07 26.36
C PHE A 230 -6.61 -22.48 26.95
N LEU A 231 -7.11 -22.61 28.19
CA LEU A 231 -7.48 -23.90 28.78
C LEU A 231 -8.64 -24.59 28.05
N GLU A 232 -9.46 -23.84 27.29
CA GLU A 232 -10.50 -24.40 26.42
C GLU A 232 -9.94 -24.86 25.05
N ASN A 233 -8.62 -25.03 24.93
CA ASN A 233 -7.87 -25.39 23.71
C ASN A 233 -8.07 -24.43 22.52
N ILE A 234 -8.41 -23.17 22.77
CA ILE A 234 -8.59 -22.18 21.69
C ILE A 234 -7.25 -21.82 21.01
N SER A 235 -7.32 -21.35 19.77
CA SER A 235 -6.19 -20.80 19.04
C SER A 235 -6.41 -19.32 18.68
N PHE A 236 -5.36 -18.49 18.77
CA PHE A 236 -5.40 -17.09 18.37
C PHE A 236 -4.57 -16.86 17.09
N HIS A 237 -5.12 -16.15 16.12
CA HIS A 237 -4.48 -15.88 14.84
C HIS A 237 -4.59 -14.39 14.47
N ALA A 238 -3.49 -13.65 14.60
CA ALA A 238 -3.33 -12.39 13.89
C ALA A 238 -3.11 -12.66 12.38
N VAL A 239 -3.86 -11.96 11.52
CA VAL A 239 -3.92 -12.20 10.08
C VAL A 239 -3.76 -10.88 9.31
N PHE A 240 -2.60 -10.70 8.69
CA PHE A 240 -2.24 -9.47 7.98
C PHE A 240 -1.80 -9.78 6.56
N LEU A 241 -2.66 -9.48 5.58
CA LEU A 241 -2.35 -9.66 4.16
C LEU A 241 -1.14 -8.83 3.73
N ASP A 242 -0.92 -7.67 4.35
CA ASP A 242 0.20 -6.77 4.02
C ASP A 242 1.57 -7.26 4.48
N GLN A 243 1.63 -8.30 5.32
CA GLN A 243 2.88 -8.99 5.67
C GLN A 243 3.30 -10.04 4.63
N LEU A 244 2.43 -10.37 3.66
CA LEU A 244 2.76 -11.34 2.61
C LEU A 244 3.56 -10.75 1.44
N PHE A 245 3.78 -9.43 1.40
CA PHE A 245 4.50 -8.75 0.32
C PHE A 245 6.04 -8.75 0.48
N ASP A 246 6.58 -9.46 1.47
CA ASP A 246 8.03 -9.47 1.78
C ASP A 246 8.91 -10.19 0.75
N SER A 247 8.32 -10.74 -0.32
CA SER A 247 8.98 -11.51 -1.39
C SER A 247 9.75 -12.75 -0.92
N SER A 248 9.52 -13.23 0.30
CA SER A 248 10.11 -14.48 0.78
C SER A 248 9.50 -15.70 0.07
N PRO A 249 10.24 -16.82 -0.08
CA PRO A 249 9.68 -18.04 -0.68
C PRO A 249 8.44 -18.57 0.06
N LYS A 250 8.36 -18.33 1.39
CA LYS A 250 7.23 -18.74 2.22
C LYS A 250 5.96 -17.94 1.89
N THR A 251 6.06 -16.62 1.79
CA THR A 251 4.91 -15.76 1.48
C THR A 251 4.48 -15.90 0.02
N ALA A 252 5.42 -16.12 -0.91
CA ALA A 252 5.12 -16.44 -2.30
C ALA A 252 4.23 -17.69 -2.47
N VAL A 253 4.49 -18.76 -1.70
CA VAL A 253 3.63 -19.96 -1.69
C VAL A 253 2.23 -19.64 -1.16
N ILE A 254 2.14 -18.88 -0.07
CA ILE A 254 0.86 -18.47 0.53
C ILE A 254 0.05 -17.62 -0.46
N LEU A 255 0.68 -16.65 -1.12
CA LEU A 255 0.04 -15.79 -2.12
C LEU A 255 -0.40 -16.58 -3.36
N SER A 256 0.41 -17.53 -3.84
CA SER A 256 0.02 -18.40 -4.95
C SER A 256 -1.25 -19.19 -4.64
N GLU A 257 -1.36 -19.71 -3.41
CA GLU A 257 -2.54 -20.44 -2.93
C GLU A 257 -3.77 -19.53 -2.75
N ILE A 258 -3.60 -18.33 -2.17
CA ILE A 258 -4.67 -17.32 -2.10
C ILE A 258 -5.21 -17.01 -3.51
N MET A 259 -4.32 -16.81 -4.48
CA MET A 259 -4.69 -16.49 -5.86
C MET A 259 -5.33 -17.69 -6.57
N ARG A 260 -4.98 -18.93 -6.19
CA ARG A 260 -5.68 -20.14 -6.64
C ARG A 260 -7.10 -20.18 -6.08
N LEU A 261 -7.26 -19.99 -4.77
CA LEU A 261 -8.56 -19.97 -4.09
C LEU A 261 -9.49 -18.88 -4.66
N ILE A 262 -8.97 -17.67 -4.95
CA ILE A 262 -9.72 -16.62 -5.64
C ILE A 262 -10.17 -17.09 -7.03
N ARG A 263 -9.26 -17.62 -7.87
CA ARG A 263 -9.62 -18.09 -9.23
C ARG A 263 -10.66 -19.21 -9.20
N ASP A 264 -10.53 -20.16 -8.28
CA ASP A 264 -11.46 -21.29 -8.19
C ASP A 264 -12.81 -20.86 -7.59
N GLY A 265 -12.80 -19.92 -6.64
CA GLY A 265 -14.00 -19.26 -6.11
C GLY A 265 -14.74 -18.40 -7.14
N ILE A 266 -14.03 -17.76 -8.07
CA ILE A 266 -14.66 -17.06 -9.21
C ILE A 266 -15.36 -18.06 -10.13
N LYS A 267 -14.70 -19.18 -10.46
CA LYS A 267 -15.29 -20.23 -11.32
C LYS A 267 -16.52 -20.90 -10.67
N SER A 268 -16.50 -21.14 -9.37
CA SER A 268 -17.62 -21.74 -8.64
C SER A 268 -18.73 -20.73 -8.28
N GLY A 269 -18.51 -19.44 -8.53
CA GLY A 269 -19.46 -18.37 -8.20
C GLY A 269 -19.51 -17.97 -6.72
N VAL A 270 -18.62 -18.50 -5.86
CA VAL A 270 -18.48 -18.10 -4.45
C VAL A 270 -17.84 -16.70 -4.33
N VAL A 271 -16.96 -16.34 -5.27
CA VAL A 271 -16.38 -15.00 -5.36
C VAL A 271 -17.26 -14.17 -6.29
N GLN A 272 -17.88 -13.13 -5.73
CA GLN A 272 -18.74 -12.21 -6.46
C GLN A 272 -18.33 -10.76 -6.20
N PRO A 273 -18.57 -9.83 -7.14
CA PRO A 273 -18.41 -8.41 -6.88
C PRO A 273 -19.29 -7.93 -5.72
N LEU A 274 -18.79 -6.97 -4.97
CA LEU A 274 -19.52 -6.38 -3.86
C LEU A 274 -20.35 -5.17 -4.31
N ASP A 275 -21.35 -4.83 -3.50
CA ASP A 275 -21.98 -3.52 -3.55
C ASP A 275 -20.93 -2.43 -3.29
N LYS A 276 -21.10 -1.28 -3.93
CA LYS A 276 -20.05 -0.28 -4.06
C LYS A 276 -20.59 1.15 -4.10
N THR A 277 -19.89 2.07 -3.47
CA THR A 277 -20.09 3.51 -3.60
C THR A 277 -18.88 4.10 -4.34
N VAL A 278 -19.11 4.82 -5.43
CA VAL A 278 -18.06 5.30 -6.32
C VAL A 278 -17.93 6.82 -6.22
N PHE A 279 -16.72 7.30 -5.97
CA PHE A 279 -16.37 8.71 -5.98
C PHE A 279 -15.44 8.98 -7.17
N GLY A 280 -15.61 10.13 -7.82
CA GLY A 280 -14.67 10.57 -8.87
C GLY A 280 -13.31 10.94 -8.27
N ARG A 281 -12.25 10.90 -9.08
CA ARG A 281 -10.89 11.34 -8.71
C ARG A 281 -10.76 12.78 -8.18
N ASN A 282 -11.79 13.62 -8.35
CA ASN A 282 -11.83 14.98 -7.79
C ASN A 282 -12.47 15.01 -6.38
N SER A 283 -13.18 13.95 -5.98
CA SER A 283 -13.90 13.81 -4.70
C SER A 283 -13.19 12.84 -3.74
N ILE A 284 -11.84 12.77 -3.79
CA ILE A 284 -11.05 11.83 -2.98
C ILE A 284 -11.28 12.10 -1.48
N GLU A 285 -11.23 13.36 -1.05
CA GLU A 285 -11.47 13.75 0.35
C GLU A 285 -12.87 13.31 0.83
N GLU A 286 -13.89 13.48 -0.01
CA GLU A 286 -15.26 13.06 0.27
C GLU A 286 -15.34 11.54 0.46
N ALA A 287 -14.65 10.77 -0.38
CA ALA A 287 -14.59 9.31 -0.29
C ALA A 287 -13.96 8.84 1.05
N PHE A 288 -12.88 9.49 1.48
CA PHE A 288 -12.25 9.24 2.79
C PHE A 288 -13.20 9.60 3.95
N ARG A 289 -13.86 10.77 3.90
CA ARG A 289 -14.85 11.20 4.92
C ARG A 289 -16.10 10.34 4.94
N TYR A 290 -16.52 9.80 3.79
CA TYR A 290 -17.64 8.85 3.69
C TYR A 290 -17.28 7.49 4.30
N MET A 291 -16.06 6.99 4.01
CA MET A 291 -15.60 5.74 4.58
C MET A 291 -15.39 5.83 6.10
N SER A 292 -14.79 6.92 6.60
CA SER A 292 -14.50 7.10 8.03
C SER A 292 -15.75 7.18 8.92
N LYS A 293 -16.89 7.66 8.38
CA LYS A 293 -18.20 7.61 9.06
C LYS A 293 -18.73 6.20 9.30
N GLY A 294 -18.17 5.16 8.66
CA GLY A 294 -18.60 3.76 8.83
C GLY A 294 -20.01 3.45 8.32
N ILE A 295 -20.64 4.37 7.58
CA ILE A 295 -22.02 4.22 7.06
C ILE A 295 -22.09 3.37 5.79
N HIS A 296 -20.98 3.26 5.04
CA HIS A 296 -20.90 2.52 3.79
C HIS A 296 -21.29 1.03 3.92
N VAL A 297 -21.73 0.45 2.81
CA VAL A 297 -22.02 -0.98 2.64
C VAL A 297 -21.16 -1.48 1.47
N GLY A 298 -20.51 -2.63 1.65
CA GLY A 298 -19.55 -3.15 0.68
C GLY A 298 -18.29 -2.30 0.58
N LYS A 299 -17.99 -1.77 -0.61
CA LYS A 299 -16.72 -1.10 -0.93
C LYS A 299 -16.88 0.37 -1.32
N VAL A 300 -15.83 1.17 -1.07
CA VAL A 300 -15.73 2.55 -1.54
C VAL A 300 -14.64 2.61 -2.61
N LEU A 301 -14.98 3.09 -3.81
CA LEU A 301 -14.10 3.13 -4.97
C LEU A 301 -13.78 4.57 -5.39
N LEU A 302 -12.55 4.78 -5.85
CA LEU A 302 -12.09 5.98 -6.52
C LEU A 302 -12.00 5.70 -8.02
N LYS A 303 -12.83 6.38 -8.81
CA LYS A 303 -12.85 6.31 -10.27
C LYS A 303 -11.82 7.28 -10.87
N ILE A 304 -10.75 6.71 -11.40
CA ILE A 304 -9.62 7.42 -12.02
C ILE A 304 -9.89 7.66 -13.52
N ARG A 305 -10.54 6.69 -14.18
CA ARG A 305 -10.88 6.69 -15.61
C ARG A 305 -12.29 6.13 -15.84
N ASP A 306 -12.90 6.49 -16.96
CA ASP A 306 -14.09 5.81 -17.48
C ASP A 306 -13.70 4.51 -18.19
N GLU A 307 -14.40 3.40 -17.93
CA GLU A 307 -14.20 2.15 -18.67
C GLU A 307 -14.81 2.27 -20.08
N GLU A 308 -14.02 1.93 -21.10
CA GLU A 308 -14.49 1.90 -22.48
C GLU A 308 -15.37 0.68 -22.76
N GLN A 309 -16.37 0.86 -23.62
CA GLN A 309 -17.29 -0.22 -24.06
C GLN A 309 -16.57 -1.47 -24.62
N LYS A 310 -15.36 -1.32 -25.18
CA LYS A 310 -14.56 -2.45 -25.67
C LYS A 310 -13.81 -3.10 -24.51
N LYS A 311 -14.04 -4.40 -24.31
CA LYS A 311 -13.37 -5.19 -23.26
C LYS A 311 -11.86 -5.29 -23.43
N ARG A 312 -11.30 -5.09 -24.62
CA ARG A 312 -9.85 -5.01 -24.85
C ARG A 312 -9.51 -3.78 -25.69
N ILE A 313 -8.73 -2.87 -25.14
CA ILE A 313 -8.28 -1.62 -25.77
C ILE A 313 -7.08 -1.08 -25.00
N VAL A 314 -6.06 -0.57 -25.71
CA VAL A 314 -4.91 0.09 -25.08
C VAL A 314 -5.38 1.43 -24.49
N PRO A 315 -5.15 1.71 -23.19
CA PRO A 315 -5.57 2.96 -22.56
C PRO A 315 -4.99 4.19 -23.24
N LYS A 316 -5.80 5.26 -23.36
CA LYS A 316 -5.28 6.57 -23.76
C LYS A 316 -4.46 7.20 -22.64
N CYS A 317 -3.55 8.10 -23.01
CA CYS A 317 -2.88 8.97 -22.04
C CYS A 317 -3.92 9.78 -21.24
N LEU A 318 -3.67 9.97 -19.94
CA LEU A 318 -4.56 10.72 -19.05
C LEU A 318 -3.81 11.94 -18.49
N ALA A 319 -4.28 13.13 -18.85
CA ALA A 319 -3.84 14.37 -18.21
C ALA A 319 -4.57 14.57 -16.88
N LEU A 320 -3.81 14.88 -15.82
CA LEU A 320 -4.31 15.29 -14.51
C LEU A 320 -3.50 16.47 -13.99
N SER A 321 -4.14 17.32 -13.18
CA SER A 321 -3.40 18.25 -12.32
C SER A 321 -2.79 17.47 -11.16
N ALA A 322 -1.51 17.67 -10.90
CA ALA A 322 -0.77 17.08 -9.79
C ALA A 322 0.27 18.09 -9.28
N VAL A 323 0.58 18.02 -7.98
CA VAL A 323 1.73 18.76 -7.44
C VAL A 323 3.00 18.09 -7.98
N PRO A 324 3.93 18.82 -8.62
CA PRO A 324 5.17 18.24 -9.09
C PRO A 324 6.03 17.81 -7.89
N GLU A 325 6.58 16.60 -7.94
CA GLU A 325 7.53 16.08 -6.96
C GLU A 325 8.75 15.53 -7.71
N THR A 326 9.93 16.07 -7.43
CA THR A 326 11.18 15.64 -8.07
C THR A 326 11.57 14.27 -7.55
N GLN A 327 11.76 13.30 -8.45
CA GLN A 327 12.24 11.96 -8.13
C GLN A 327 13.46 11.63 -8.99
N PHE A 328 14.41 10.92 -8.40
CA PHE A 328 15.66 10.51 -9.04
C PHE A 328 15.47 9.14 -9.72
N TYR A 329 16.12 8.94 -10.87
CA TYR A 329 16.13 7.65 -11.56
C TYR A 329 17.12 6.71 -10.85
N ASP A 330 16.65 5.54 -10.42
CA ASP A 330 17.47 4.47 -9.82
C ASP A 330 18.56 3.93 -10.77
N THR A 331 18.36 4.08 -12.08
CA THR A 331 19.33 3.72 -13.12
C THR A 331 20.32 4.84 -13.48
N LYS A 332 20.33 5.98 -12.78
CA LYS A 332 21.19 7.13 -13.12
C LYS A 332 22.11 7.55 -11.97
N VAL A 333 23.23 8.16 -12.35
CA VAL A 333 24.25 8.71 -11.45
C VAL A 333 24.07 10.20 -11.31
N TYR A 334 24.22 10.73 -10.09
CA TYR A 334 24.06 12.15 -9.80
C TYR A 334 25.33 12.70 -9.15
N ILE A 335 25.75 13.89 -9.58
CA ILE A 335 27.01 14.51 -9.16
C ILE A 335 26.69 15.74 -8.31
N ILE A 336 27.33 15.90 -7.15
CA ILE A 336 27.22 17.12 -6.33
C ILE A 336 28.63 17.67 -6.07
N VAL A 337 28.92 18.82 -6.65
CA VAL A 337 30.15 19.58 -6.40
C VAL A 337 29.98 20.34 -5.07
N GLY A 338 30.98 20.26 -4.18
CA GLY A 338 30.91 20.86 -2.84
C GLY A 338 30.16 20.04 -1.77
N GLY A 339 29.70 18.81 -2.09
CA GLY A 339 28.77 18.03 -1.28
C GLY A 339 29.23 17.51 0.10
N LEU A 340 30.42 17.86 0.60
CA LEU A 340 30.85 17.47 1.97
C LEU A 340 30.33 18.41 3.07
N GLY A 341 29.77 19.57 2.73
CA GLY A 341 29.15 20.47 3.69
C GLY A 341 27.78 19.99 4.14
N GLY A 342 27.71 19.19 5.21
CA GLY A 342 26.48 18.95 5.98
C GLY A 342 25.42 18.00 5.40
N PHE A 343 25.58 17.50 4.17
CA PHE A 343 24.62 16.57 3.56
C PHE A 343 24.74 15.14 4.13
N GLY A 344 24.02 14.87 5.22
CA GLY A 344 23.71 13.51 5.64
C GLY A 344 22.66 12.89 4.71
N MET A 345 23.00 11.80 4.02
CA MET A 345 22.05 11.06 3.18
C MET A 345 22.07 9.57 3.53
N GLU A 346 20.94 9.07 4.03
CA GLU A 346 20.70 7.65 4.27
C GLU A 346 20.19 6.97 2.99
N GLY A 347 20.62 5.72 2.73
CA GLY A 347 20.09 4.93 1.61
C GLY A 347 20.60 5.31 0.22
N VAL A 348 21.76 5.98 0.12
CA VAL A 348 22.48 6.25 -1.13
C VAL A 348 23.92 5.73 -0.99
N ASN A 349 24.48 5.13 -2.05
CA ASN A 349 25.90 4.75 -2.05
C ASN A 349 26.74 5.96 -2.48
N VAL A 350 27.36 6.60 -1.49
CA VAL A 350 28.12 7.84 -1.67
C VAL A 350 29.59 7.55 -1.98
N GLN A 351 30.08 8.03 -3.11
CA GLN A 351 31.50 7.99 -3.48
C GLN A 351 32.09 9.40 -3.45
N VAL A 352 33.00 9.65 -2.51
CA VAL A 352 33.64 10.97 -2.33
C VAL A 352 34.93 11.03 -3.14
N TYR A 353 35.10 12.09 -3.94
CA TYR A 353 36.29 12.33 -4.75
C TYR A 353 36.91 13.70 -4.43
N THR A 354 38.24 13.75 -4.33
CA THR A 354 39.01 14.99 -4.12
C THR A 354 39.35 15.73 -5.41
N LEU A 355 38.57 15.49 -6.47
CA LEU A 355 38.67 16.18 -7.77
C LEU A 355 38.08 17.59 -7.68
N ASN A 356 38.64 18.53 -8.45
CA ASN A 356 38.21 19.91 -8.58
C ASN A 356 37.36 20.13 -9.85
N ALA A 357 36.06 20.41 -9.71
CA ALA A 357 35.18 20.72 -10.83
C ALA A 357 35.55 22.00 -11.61
N ALA A 358 36.31 22.93 -11.02
CA ALA A 358 36.82 24.14 -11.68
C ALA A 358 38.13 23.89 -12.48
N VAL A 359 38.61 22.64 -12.57
CA VAL A 359 39.70 22.24 -13.47
C VAL A 359 39.14 21.26 -14.50
N LYS A 360 39.19 21.66 -15.78
CA LYS A 360 38.57 20.92 -16.87
C LYS A 360 38.94 19.43 -16.92
N SER A 361 40.22 19.08 -16.81
CA SER A 361 40.69 17.69 -16.85
C SER A 361 40.20 16.84 -15.67
N GLU A 362 39.92 17.47 -14.52
CA GLU A 362 39.36 16.82 -13.34
C GLU A 362 37.83 16.71 -13.44
N ALA A 363 37.15 17.69 -14.03
CA ALA A 363 35.73 17.61 -14.39
C ALA A 363 35.46 16.54 -15.48
N GLU A 364 36.29 16.44 -16.51
CA GLU A 364 36.27 15.36 -17.52
C GLU A 364 36.43 13.99 -16.84
N LYS A 365 37.39 13.86 -15.93
CA LYS A 365 37.64 12.63 -15.16
C LYS A 365 36.45 12.26 -14.25
N LEU A 366 35.84 13.25 -13.59
CA LEU A 366 34.65 13.05 -12.76
C LEU A 366 33.45 12.54 -13.59
N LEU A 367 33.23 13.13 -14.78
CA LEU A 367 32.15 12.70 -15.68
C LEU A 367 32.40 11.32 -16.28
N GLN A 368 33.65 10.97 -16.60
CA GLN A 368 34.02 9.61 -17.02
C GLN A 368 33.78 8.59 -15.90
N MET A 369 34.19 8.91 -14.65
CA MET A 369 33.91 8.06 -13.48
C MET A 369 32.41 7.87 -13.27
N ALA A 370 31.62 8.94 -13.32
CA ALA A 370 30.17 8.86 -13.19
C ALA A 370 29.55 7.99 -14.29
N SER A 371 29.94 8.23 -15.55
CA SER A 371 29.45 7.48 -16.72
C SER A 371 29.85 6.00 -16.70
N SER A 372 30.97 5.65 -16.05
CA SER A 372 31.40 4.25 -15.88
C SER A 372 30.51 3.45 -14.92
N ILE A 373 29.77 4.16 -14.04
CA ILE A 373 28.84 3.57 -13.09
C ILE A 373 27.42 3.55 -13.67
N GLY A 374 27.01 4.60 -14.38
CA GLY A 374 25.74 4.66 -15.09
C GLY A 374 25.49 6.03 -15.75
N PRO A 375 24.43 6.17 -16.57
CA PRO A 375 24.11 7.43 -17.22
C PRO A 375 23.94 8.59 -16.23
N VAL A 376 24.63 9.72 -16.46
CA VAL A 376 24.51 10.89 -15.60
C VAL A 376 23.10 11.48 -15.73
N GLY A 377 22.40 11.59 -14.60
CA GLY A 377 21.02 12.08 -14.51
C GLY A 377 20.89 13.54 -14.07
N GLY A 378 21.93 14.11 -13.48
CA GLY A 378 21.96 15.50 -13.03
C GLY A 378 23.30 15.85 -12.38
N ILE A 379 23.64 17.14 -12.43
CA ILE A 379 24.83 17.72 -11.81
C ILE A 379 24.34 18.91 -10.99
N PHE A 380 24.64 18.90 -9.70
CA PHE A 380 24.30 19.96 -8.75
C PHE A 380 25.60 20.63 -8.32
N ASN A 381 25.67 21.97 -8.41
CA ASN A 381 26.82 22.72 -7.95
C ASN A 381 26.47 23.48 -6.67
N SER A 382 26.80 22.88 -5.53
CA SER A 382 26.65 23.49 -4.19
C SER A 382 27.98 24.07 -3.69
N ALA A 383 28.95 24.25 -4.58
CA ALA A 383 30.26 24.82 -4.28
C ALA A 383 30.15 26.31 -3.90
N VAL A 384 30.58 26.66 -2.69
CA VAL A 384 30.69 28.04 -2.24
C VAL A 384 32.02 28.22 -1.52
N VAL A 385 32.75 29.29 -1.87
CA VAL A 385 33.89 29.80 -1.10
C VAL A 385 33.52 31.20 -0.63
N LEU A 386 33.19 31.35 0.66
CA LEU A 386 32.90 32.64 1.27
C LEU A 386 34.20 33.38 1.61
N LYS A 387 34.22 34.68 1.30
CA LYS A 387 35.29 35.62 1.64
C LYS A 387 34.66 36.91 2.16
N ASP A 388 33.94 36.78 3.26
CA ASP A 388 33.13 37.87 3.80
C ASP A 388 34.03 38.95 4.43
N ALA A 389 34.03 40.14 3.85
CA ALA A 389 34.68 41.33 4.39
C ALA A 389 33.92 42.60 3.97
N PHE A 390 34.11 43.70 4.69
CA PHE A 390 33.66 45.03 4.23
C PHE A 390 34.36 45.41 2.92
N MET A 391 33.73 46.28 2.13
CA MET A 391 34.24 46.63 0.79
C MET A 391 35.65 47.23 0.81
N ASP A 392 35.97 48.02 1.85
CA ASP A 392 37.31 48.60 2.07
C ASP A 392 38.37 47.55 2.48
N CYS A 393 37.93 46.34 2.84
CA CYS A 393 38.76 45.20 3.21
C CYS A 393 38.70 44.07 2.16
N GLN A 394 38.02 44.26 1.03
CA GLN A 394 37.97 43.30 -0.06
C GLN A 394 39.13 43.49 -1.04
N THR A 395 39.68 42.38 -1.54
CA THR A 395 40.68 42.39 -2.61
C THR A 395 40.12 41.81 -3.90
N ALA A 396 40.76 42.14 -5.03
CA ALA A 396 40.44 41.50 -6.31
C ALA A 396 40.67 39.97 -6.29
N GLU A 397 41.58 39.50 -5.43
CA GLU A 397 41.87 38.07 -5.25
C GLU A 397 40.77 37.36 -4.46
N ASP A 398 40.25 37.98 -3.40
CA ASP A 398 39.09 37.48 -2.64
C ASP A 398 37.85 37.35 -3.54
N TYR A 399 37.55 38.40 -4.30
CA TYR A 399 36.46 38.40 -5.27
C TYR A 399 36.62 37.29 -6.32
N GLN A 400 37.81 37.14 -6.90
CA GLN A 400 38.09 36.03 -7.82
C GLN A 400 37.93 34.66 -7.16
N GLN A 401 38.39 34.50 -5.91
CA GLN A 401 38.35 33.23 -5.21
C GLN A 401 36.92 32.79 -4.90
N SER A 402 36.05 33.70 -4.46
CA SER A 402 34.63 33.42 -4.30
C SER A 402 33.96 33.11 -5.65
N MET A 403 34.20 33.92 -6.68
CA MET A 403 33.60 33.73 -8.00
C MET A 403 34.01 32.42 -8.69
N ARG A 404 35.22 31.89 -8.44
CA ARG A 404 35.66 30.58 -8.99
C ARG A 404 34.72 29.44 -8.61
N SER A 405 34.27 29.42 -7.36
CA SER A 405 33.39 28.35 -6.85
C SER A 405 32.05 28.26 -7.59
N GLN A 406 31.45 29.41 -7.91
CA GLN A 406 30.11 29.48 -8.51
C GLN A 406 30.14 29.62 -10.03
N SER A 407 30.95 30.53 -10.59
CA SER A 407 30.92 30.85 -12.02
C SER A 407 31.75 29.87 -12.87
N TYR A 408 32.96 29.52 -12.45
CA TYR A 408 33.84 28.61 -13.20
C TYR A 408 33.42 27.15 -13.02
N SER A 409 32.93 26.74 -11.84
CA SER A 409 32.34 25.40 -11.63
C SER A 409 30.96 25.22 -12.27
N PHE A 410 30.32 26.27 -12.78
CA PHE A 410 29.16 26.15 -13.69
C PHE A 410 29.61 26.12 -15.14
N GLN A 411 30.51 27.04 -15.51
CA GLN A 411 31.04 27.13 -16.86
C GLN A 411 31.80 25.88 -17.25
N GLU A 412 32.73 25.34 -16.46
CA GLU A 412 33.57 24.22 -16.90
C GLU A 412 32.84 22.87 -17.00
N PRO A 413 31.91 22.45 -16.13
CA PRO A 413 31.08 21.27 -16.41
C PRO A 413 30.16 21.48 -17.62
N GLY A 414 29.55 22.66 -17.75
CA GLY A 414 28.83 23.06 -18.98
C GLY A 414 29.72 23.15 -20.22
N ARG A 415 31.02 23.40 -20.03
CA ARG A 415 32.10 23.45 -21.03
C ARG A 415 33.01 22.21 -21.00
N VAL A 416 32.54 21.11 -20.42
CA VAL A 416 33.05 19.77 -20.65
C VAL A 416 32.03 19.00 -21.47
N VAL A 417 30.77 19.44 -21.40
CA VAL A 417 29.84 19.38 -22.52
C VAL A 417 30.33 20.27 -23.71
N GLU A 418 30.91 21.48 -23.50
CA GLU A 418 31.49 22.34 -24.58
C GLU A 418 32.71 23.27 -24.25
N LYS A 419 33.96 22.79 -24.14
CA LYS A 419 35.32 23.47 -24.02
C LYS A 419 35.50 24.88 -23.32
N THR A 420 36.52 25.24 -22.51
CA THR A 420 37.73 24.65 -21.83
C THR A 420 38.50 25.80 -21.07
N MET A 421 38.96 25.66 -19.80
CA MET A 421 40.26 26.17 -19.18
C MET A 421 40.28 26.16 -17.60
N PRO A 422 41.45 26.33 -16.88
CA PRO A 422 41.64 25.77 -15.52
C PRO A 422 41.99 26.73 -14.33
N ILE A 423 41.74 26.29 -13.07
CA ILE A 423 42.69 26.21 -11.89
C ILE A 423 42.02 26.33 -10.47
N HIS A 424 42.35 25.33 -9.62
CA HIS A 424 42.30 25.20 -8.14
C HIS A 424 41.00 25.11 -7.31
N GLY A 425 40.85 23.92 -6.68
CA GLY A 425 40.30 23.68 -5.34
C GLY A 425 38.79 23.57 -5.17
N LEU A 426 38.16 22.42 -5.49
CA LEU A 426 36.77 22.16 -5.08
C LEU A 426 36.30 20.69 -5.15
N LEU A 427 36.29 20.01 -4.00
CA LEU A 427 35.89 18.60 -3.81
C LEU A 427 34.55 18.23 -4.47
N CYS A 428 34.49 17.03 -5.06
CA CYS A 428 33.33 16.52 -5.78
C CYS A 428 32.80 15.22 -5.17
N VAL A 429 31.50 15.15 -4.89
CA VAL A 429 30.86 13.93 -4.42
C VAL A 429 30.01 13.35 -5.56
N LEU A 430 30.09 12.03 -5.73
CA LEU A 430 29.48 11.28 -6.82
C LEU A 430 28.57 10.23 -6.19
N PHE A 431 27.29 10.25 -6.54
CA PHE A 431 26.27 9.42 -5.91
C PHE A 431 25.87 8.27 -6.82
N VAL A 432 26.08 7.06 -6.33
CA VAL A 432 25.59 5.82 -6.91
C VAL A 432 24.30 5.47 -6.18
N HIS A 433 23.15 5.52 -6.84
CA HIS A 433 21.90 5.22 -6.15
C HIS A 433 21.62 3.71 -6.09
N GLN A 434 21.66 3.16 -4.89
CA GLN A 434 20.76 2.11 -4.42
C GLN A 434 20.30 2.60 -3.05
N LEU A 435 19.07 3.12 -2.90
CA LEU A 435 17.91 2.30 -2.52
C LEU A 435 16.54 2.90 -2.95
N TRP A 436 15.47 2.43 -2.28
CA TRP A 436 14.02 2.60 -2.51
C TRP A 436 13.49 4.03 -2.79
N PRO A 437 12.31 4.18 -3.44
CA PRO A 437 11.79 5.49 -3.85
C PRO A 437 10.97 6.18 -2.76
N GLY A 438 11.41 7.35 -2.28
CA GLY A 438 10.54 8.19 -1.44
C GLY A 438 11.11 9.39 -0.67
N GLN A 439 12.41 9.72 -0.74
CA GLN A 439 12.95 10.88 -0.02
C GLN A 439 12.82 12.19 -0.81
N ARG A 440 12.59 13.29 -0.09
CA ARG A 440 12.54 14.67 -0.61
C ARG A 440 13.83 15.40 -0.26
N TRP A 441 14.18 16.36 -1.11
CA TRP A 441 15.08 17.45 -0.75
C TRP A 441 14.25 18.58 -0.13
N SER A 442 14.74 19.16 0.97
CA SER A 442 14.34 20.49 1.42
C SER A 442 15.43 21.49 1.01
N ASP A 443 15.02 22.70 0.65
CA ASP A 443 15.90 23.79 0.21
C ASP A 443 16.93 24.21 1.29
#